data_AF-A0A0N1MY86-F1
#
_entry.id   AF-A0A0N1MY86-F1
#
_cell.length_a   1.000
_cell.length_b   1.000
_cell.length_c   1.000
_cell.angle_alpha   90.00
_cell.angle_beta   90.00
_cell.angle_gamma   90.00
#
_symmetry.space_group_name_H-M   'P 1'
#
loop_
_entity.id
_entity.type
_entity.pdbx_description
1 polymer ?
#
loop_
_entity_poly.entity_id
_entity_poly.type
_entity_poly.pdbx_seq_one_letter_code
_entity_poly.pdbx_strand_id
1 'polypeptide(L)'
;MIELLTRLGLTGRVHRVLAAIALAAACLALLWLWARSHDEKQQAAGASAQREGDLRETINRAEQGNAARVEIQDAFNRGDGRSTAVYDQCLRTARTPANCERFLPREQATDR
;
A
#
# COMPACT_ATOMS: atom_id res chain seq x y z
N MET A 1 51.81 39.50 -18.89
CA MET A 1 50.76 39.38 -19.94
C MET A 1 49.36 39.22 -19.37
N ILE A 2 49.17 38.44 -18.30
CA ILE A 2 47.86 38.26 -17.62
C ILE A 2 47.34 39.57 -16.99
N GLU A 3 48.23 40.43 -16.49
CA GLU A 3 47.85 41.71 -15.86
C GLU A 3 47.49 42.85 -16.84
N LEU A 4 47.81 42.73 -18.14
CA LEU A 4 47.42 43.75 -19.12
C LEU A 4 45.99 43.55 -19.60
N LEU A 5 45.51 42.31 -19.59
CA LEU A 5 44.13 41.95 -19.99
C LEU A 5 43.10 42.31 -18.92
N THR A 6 43.52 42.52 -17.67
CA THR A 6 42.60 42.89 -16.58
C THR A 6 42.21 44.36 -16.56
N ARG A 7 43.00 45.24 -17.19
CA ARG A 7 42.82 46.70 -17.18
C ARG A 7 42.05 47.28 -18.39
N LEU A 8 41.88 46.53 -19.48
CA LEU A 8 40.86 46.82 -20.49
C LEU A 8 39.54 46.23 -19.98
N GLY A 9 38.44 47.01 -19.96
CA GLY A 9 37.15 46.67 -19.33
C GLY A 9 36.40 45.41 -19.82
N LEU A 10 37.09 44.43 -20.42
CA LEU A 10 36.63 43.07 -20.65
C LEU A 10 36.43 42.29 -19.34
N THR A 11 37.18 42.57 -18.27
CA THR A 11 37.03 41.90 -16.95
C THR A 11 35.65 42.08 -16.34
N GLY A 12 35.08 43.29 -16.42
CA GLY A 12 33.76 43.58 -15.86
C GLY A 12 32.63 42.81 -16.55
N ARG A 13 32.67 42.67 -17.89
CA ARG A 13 31.65 41.91 -18.63
C ARG A 13 31.80 40.41 -18.41
N VAL A 14 33.02 39.88 -18.44
CA VAL A 14 33.29 38.45 -18.20
C VAL A 14 32.91 38.06 -16.76
N HIS A 15 33.23 38.89 -15.76
CA HIS A 15 32.80 38.62 -14.38
C HIS A 15 31.28 38.69 -14.18
N ARG A 16 30.58 39.60 -14.86
CA ARG A 16 29.11 39.64 -14.81
C ARG A 16 28.48 38.40 -15.44
N VAL A 17 29.02 37.93 -16.56
CA VAL A 17 28.56 36.68 -17.21
C VAL A 17 28.82 35.48 -16.31
N LEU A 18 30.02 35.37 -15.74
CA LEU A 18 30.36 34.30 -14.80
C LEU A 18 29.49 34.34 -13.53
N ALA A 19 29.23 35.52 -12.98
CA ALA A 19 28.34 35.68 -11.84
C ALA A 19 26.90 35.28 -12.17
N ALA A 20 26.39 35.63 -13.35
CA ALA A 20 25.06 35.22 -13.80
C ALA A 20 24.96 33.69 -13.97
N ILE A 21 25.98 33.05 -14.54
CA ILE A 21 26.05 31.59 -14.68
C ILE A 21 26.09 30.91 -13.30
N ALA A 22 26.92 31.42 -12.38
CA ALA A 22 27.01 30.89 -11.03
C ALA A 22 25.67 31.01 -10.29
N LEU A 23 24.97 32.14 -10.45
CA LEU A 23 23.64 32.35 -9.86
C LEU A 23 22.61 31.37 -10.45
N ALA A 24 22.61 31.19 -11.77
CA ALA A 24 21.72 30.25 -12.45
C ALA A 24 21.97 28.81 -12.00
N ALA A 25 23.25 28.42 -11.87
CA ALA A 25 23.63 27.10 -11.36
C ALA A 25 23.18 26.89 -9.91
N ALA A 26 23.34 27.92 -9.05
CA ALA A 26 22.86 27.87 -7.67
C ALA A 26 21.33 27.72 -7.60
N CYS A 27 20.59 28.48 -8.41
CA CYS A 27 19.13 28.35 -8.50
C CYS A 27 18.71 26.95 -8.96
N LEU A 28 19.36 26.40 -9.98
CA LEU A 28 19.10 25.03 -10.46
C LEU A 28 19.40 23.97 -9.38
N ALA A 29 20.51 24.12 -8.65
CA ALA A 29 20.84 23.23 -7.54
C ALA A 29 19.77 23.27 -6.43
N LEU A 30 19.31 24.47 -6.05
CA LEU A 30 18.25 24.64 -5.05
C LEU A 30 16.92 24.02 -5.51
N LEU A 31 16.54 24.22 -6.78
CA LEU A 31 15.34 23.59 -7.35
C LEU A 31 15.44 22.06 -7.34
N TRP A 32 16.62 21.52 -7.67
CA TRP A 32 16.86 20.08 -7.68
C TRP A 32 16.79 19.48 -6.27
N LEU A 33 17.40 20.13 -5.27
CA LEU A 33 17.29 19.75 -3.86
C LEU A 33 15.84 19.81 -3.36
N TRP A 34 15.12 20.87 -3.73
CA TRP A 34 13.72 21.03 -3.35
C TRP A 34 12.84 19.93 -3.93
N ALA A 35 12.96 19.65 -5.24
CA ALA A 35 12.23 18.58 -5.92
C ALA A 35 12.50 17.22 -5.27
N ARG A 36 13.78 16.89 -5.03
CA ARG A 36 14.16 15.63 -4.38
C ARG A 36 13.56 15.50 -2.97
N SER A 37 13.60 16.58 -2.18
CA SER A 37 13.03 16.59 -0.83
C SER A 37 11.51 16.42 -0.83
N HIS A 38 10.84 16.86 -1.89
CA HIS A 38 9.40 16.71 -2.04
C HIS A 38 9.04 15.28 -2.42
N ASP A 39 9.76 14.67 -3.36
CA ASP A 39 9.55 13.29 -3.78
C ASP A 39 9.76 12.30 -2.63
N GLU A 40 10.82 12.47 -1.84
CA GLU A 40 11.10 11.60 -0.68
C GLU A 40 9.98 11.68 0.38
N LYS A 41 9.44 12.88 0.65
CA LYS A 41 8.34 13.07 1.60
C LYS A 41 7.02 12.49 1.10
N GLN A 42 6.72 12.64 -0.19
CA GLN A 42 5.51 12.10 -0.79
C GLN A 42 5.54 10.57 -0.86
N GLN A 43 6.70 9.98 -1.17
CA GLN A 43 6.88 8.53 -1.13
C GLN A 43 6.69 7.97 0.28
N ALA A 44 7.24 8.63 1.31
CA ALA A 44 7.07 8.22 2.70
C ALA A 44 5.60 8.28 3.15
N ALA A 45 4.88 9.36 2.79
CA ALA A 45 3.47 9.53 3.13
C ALA A 45 2.55 8.54 2.40
N GLY A 46 2.81 8.27 1.12
CA GLY A 46 2.07 7.25 0.37
C GLY A 46 2.30 5.85 0.94
N ALA A 47 3.55 5.51 1.27
CA ALA A 47 3.89 4.22 1.87
C ALA A 47 3.25 4.02 3.25
N SER A 48 3.14 5.05 4.09
CA SER A 48 2.49 4.93 5.40
C SER A 48 0.97 4.72 5.27
N ALA A 49 0.32 5.48 4.41
CA ALA A 49 -1.13 5.35 4.18
C ALA A 49 -1.49 3.97 3.61
N GLN A 50 -0.67 3.48 2.68
CA GLN A 50 -0.87 2.15 2.10
C GLN A 50 -0.65 1.04 3.13
N ARG A 51 0.39 1.15 3.97
CA ARG A 51 0.63 0.19 5.07
C ARG A 51 -0.50 0.15 6.08
N GLU A 52 -1.08 1.30 6.43
CA GLU A 52 -2.20 1.36 7.37
C GLU A 52 -3.46 0.74 6.77
N GLY A 53 -3.75 1.02 5.50
CA GLY A 53 -4.84 0.38 4.76
C GLY A 53 -4.68 -1.14 4.68
N ASP A 54 -3.48 -1.61 4.30
CA ASP A 54 -3.15 -3.02 4.20
C ASP A 54 -3.24 -3.73 5.56
N LEU A 55 -2.78 -3.07 6.64
CA LEU A 55 -2.87 -3.61 8.00
C LEU A 55 -4.33 -3.74 8.44
N ARG A 56 -5.14 -2.71 8.21
CA ARG A 56 -6.56 -2.72 8.58
C ARG A 56 -7.32 -3.81 7.84
N GLU A 57 -7.06 -3.96 6.56
CA GLU A 57 -7.64 -5.01 5.73
C GLU A 57 -7.17 -6.40 6.18
N THR A 58 -5.89 -6.55 6.53
CA THR A 58 -5.34 -7.81 7.07
C THR A 58 -6.01 -8.19 8.39
N ILE A 59 -6.19 -7.23 9.31
CA ILE A 59 -6.90 -7.44 10.58
C ILE A 59 -8.34 -7.87 10.32
N ASN A 60 -9.07 -7.17 9.44
CA ASN A 60 -10.45 -7.51 9.11
C ASN A 60 -10.57 -8.94 8.56
N ARG A 61 -9.68 -9.35 7.64
CA ARG A 61 -9.64 -10.73 7.15
C ARG A 61 -9.35 -11.74 8.25
N ALA A 62 -8.45 -11.41 9.19
CA ALA A 62 -8.15 -12.27 10.32
C ALA A 62 -9.36 -12.41 11.26
N GLU A 63 -10.06 -11.32 11.55
CA GLU A 63 -11.29 -11.31 12.36
C GLU A 63 -12.39 -12.15 11.72
N GLN A 64 -12.65 -11.97 10.41
CA GLN A 64 -13.62 -12.78 9.67
C GLN A 64 -13.25 -14.27 9.67
N GLY A 65 -11.97 -14.58 9.48
CA GLY A 65 -11.48 -15.96 9.55
C GLY A 65 -11.64 -16.59 10.93
N ASN A 66 -11.39 -15.82 11.99
CA ASN A 66 -11.60 -16.25 13.37
C ASN A 66 -13.10 -16.44 13.67
N ALA A 67 -13.96 -15.54 13.23
CA ALA A 67 -15.41 -15.67 13.36
C ALA A 67 -15.93 -16.95 12.68
N ALA A 68 -15.48 -17.23 11.46
CA ALA A 68 -15.85 -18.47 10.75
C ALA A 68 -15.37 -19.72 11.50
N ARG A 69 -14.15 -19.70 12.08
CA ARG A 69 -13.64 -20.80 12.91
C ARG A 69 -14.48 -21.03 14.17
N VAL A 70 -14.88 -19.96 14.84
CA VAL A 70 -15.76 -20.03 16.02
C VAL A 70 -17.12 -20.60 15.63
N GLU A 71 -17.71 -20.14 14.53
CA GLU A 71 -18.99 -20.67 14.02
C GLU A 71 -18.93 -22.16 13.72
N ILE A 72 -17.83 -22.63 13.11
CA ILE A 72 -17.58 -24.05 12.87
C ILE A 72 -17.49 -24.82 14.20
N GLN A 73 -16.69 -24.32 15.14
CA GLN A 73 -16.52 -24.93 16.46
C GLN A 73 -17.86 -25.04 17.20
N ASP A 74 -18.65 -23.97 17.19
CA ASP A 74 -19.96 -23.91 17.85
C ASP A 74 -20.99 -24.82 17.19
N ALA A 75 -20.96 -24.97 15.87
CA ALA A 75 -21.82 -25.92 15.16
C ALA A 75 -21.54 -27.36 15.60
N PHE A 76 -20.27 -27.73 15.76
CA PHE A 76 -19.90 -29.06 16.28
C PHE A 76 -20.24 -29.21 17.76
N ASN A 77 -20.04 -28.16 18.58
CA ASN A 77 -20.40 -28.18 20.01
C ASN A 77 -21.92 -28.35 20.24
N ARG A 78 -22.76 -27.79 19.35
CA ARG A 78 -24.22 -27.97 19.36
C ARG A 78 -24.68 -29.35 18.92
N GLY A 79 -23.77 -30.20 18.42
CA GLY A 79 -24.00 -31.62 18.16
C GLY A 79 -24.63 -31.94 16.81
N ASP A 80 -25.09 -30.96 16.04
CA ASP A 80 -25.63 -31.19 14.69
C ASP A 80 -24.61 -30.87 13.57
N GLY A 81 -23.53 -30.14 13.87
CA GLY A 81 -22.48 -29.79 12.91
C GLY A 81 -22.99 -28.92 11.75
N ARG A 82 -24.18 -28.33 11.88
CA ARG A 82 -24.82 -27.56 10.81
C ARG A 82 -24.47 -26.10 10.93
N SER A 83 -23.73 -25.58 9.95
CA SER A 83 -23.55 -24.16 9.75
C SER A 83 -23.12 -23.88 8.32
N THR A 84 -23.36 -22.65 7.88
CA THR A 84 -22.91 -22.19 6.56
C THR A 84 -21.40 -22.33 6.43
N ALA A 85 -20.65 -22.00 7.48
CA ALA A 85 -19.20 -22.13 7.49
C ALA A 85 -18.71 -23.58 7.34
N VAL A 86 -19.37 -24.56 7.99
CA VAL A 86 -19.06 -26.00 7.84
C VAL A 86 -19.41 -26.49 6.44
N TYR A 87 -20.56 -26.08 5.92
CA TYR A 87 -20.99 -26.39 4.55
C TYR A 87 -19.98 -25.89 3.51
N ASP A 88 -19.59 -24.62 3.60
CA ASP A 88 -18.62 -24.00 2.68
C ASP A 88 -17.23 -24.62 2.79
N GLN A 89 -16.83 -25.04 3.99
CA GLN A 89 -15.57 -25.78 4.17
C GLN A 89 -15.64 -27.18 3.55
N CYS A 90 -16.78 -27.86 3.69
CA CYS A 90 -17.03 -29.15 3.03
C CYS A 90 -16.98 -29.01 1.51
N LEU A 91 -17.65 -28.02 0.93
CA LEU A 91 -17.63 -27.79 -0.53
C LEU A 91 -16.23 -27.54 -1.08
N ARG A 92 -15.39 -26.82 -0.34
CA ARG A 92 -14.00 -26.53 -0.74
C ARG A 92 -13.08 -27.76 -0.74
N THR A 93 -13.45 -28.82 -0.01
CA THR A 93 -12.58 -29.99 0.21
C THR A 93 -13.17 -31.29 -0.31
N ALA A 94 -14.48 -31.34 -0.56
CA ALA A 94 -15.18 -32.55 -0.94
C ALA A 94 -14.98 -32.88 -2.42
N ARG A 95 -14.68 -34.15 -2.70
CA ARG A 95 -14.76 -34.72 -4.06
C ARG A 95 -16.20 -34.93 -4.52
N THR A 96 -17.16 -34.97 -3.60
CA THR A 96 -18.58 -35.21 -3.85
C THR A 96 -19.42 -34.16 -3.11
N PRO A 97 -19.82 -33.07 -3.78
CA PRO A 97 -20.49 -31.93 -3.15
C PRO A 97 -21.85 -32.26 -2.51
N ALA A 98 -22.57 -33.24 -3.04
CA ALA A 98 -23.90 -33.63 -2.53
C ALA A 98 -23.88 -34.08 -1.06
N ASN A 99 -22.78 -34.69 -0.59
CA ASN A 99 -22.65 -35.10 0.80
C ASN A 99 -22.51 -33.93 1.79
N CYS A 100 -22.25 -32.71 1.28
CA CYS A 100 -22.15 -31.51 2.12
C CYS A 100 -23.51 -30.98 2.53
N GLU A 101 -24.60 -31.32 1.84
CA GLU A 101 -25.95 -30.84 2.15
C GLU A 101 -26.41 -31.16 3.57
N ARG A 102 -25.84 -32.22 4.19
CA ARG A 102 -26.08 -32.56 5.60
C ARG A 102 -25.69 -31.45 6.58
N PHE A 103 -24.82 -30.53 6.17
CA PHE A 103 -24.32 -29.41 6.97
C PHE A 103 -25.09 -28.10 6.71
N LEU A 104 -26.05 -28.08 5.77
CA LEU A 104 -26.88 -26.90 5.53
C LEU A 104 -27.66 -26.52 6.81
N PRO A 105 -27.69 -25.22 7.15
CA PRO A 105 -28.57 -24.70 8.19
C PRO A 105 -30.03 -25.09 7.92
N ARG A 106 -30.80 -25.40 8.97
CA ARG A 106 -32.20 -25.87 8.82
C ARG A 106 -33.09 -24.89 8.05
N GLU A 107 -32.84 -23.60 8.21
CA GLU A 107 -33.57 -22.50 7.55
C GLU A 107 -33.35 -22.50 6.04
N GLN A 108 -32.17 -22.94 5.59
CA GLN A 108 -31.80 -22.98 4.17
C GLN A 108 -32.09 -24.33 3.50
N ALA A 109 -32.40 -25.36 4.30
CA ALA A 109 -32.72 -26.69 3.80
C ALA A 109 -34.17 -26.81 3.30
N THR A 110 -35.06 -25.89 3.69
CA THR A 110 -36.49 -25.89 3.32
C THR A 110 -36.84 -25.05 2.09
N ASP A 111 -35.92 -24.21 1.60
CA ASP A 111 -36.12 -23.31 0.46
C ASP A 111 -35.65 -23.90 -0.90
N ARG A 112 -35.39 -25.22 -0.97
CA ARG A 112 -35.07 -25.96 -2.20
C ARG A 112 -36.11 -27.03 -2.49
#